data_AF-A0A226I529-F1
#
_entry.id   AF-A0A226I529-F1
#
_cell.length_a   1.000
_cell.length_b   1.000
_cell.length_c   1.000
_cell.angle_alpha   90.00
_cell.angle_beta   90.00
_cell.angle_gamma   90.00
#
_symmetry.space_group_name_H-M   'P 1'
#
loop_
_entity.id
_entity.type
_entity.pdbx_description
1 polymer ?
#
loop_
_entity_poly.entity_id
_entity_poly.type
_entity_poly.pdbx_seq_one_letter_code
_entity_poly.pdbx_strand_id
1 'polypeptide(L)'
;MNRTVDFLKYFIPFSIVLFAAQYFIMQSLSDKYNFFYAAWSIYLFNILATFIVYLLLIYINKNFSTYTGFTFLGASFFRMMAAVVFLIPFIKSGAANPIVDVSAFFIPYFLFLLFETVFTIRLINKG
;
A
#
# COMPACT_ATOMS: atom_id res chain seq x y z
N MET A 1 6.02 -23.93 -7.24
CA MET A 1 5.07 -22.81 -7.47
C MET A 1 5.88 -21.52 -7.48
N ASN A 2 5.73 -20.70 -8.52
CA ASN A 2 6.54 -19.49 -8.68
C ASN A 2 6.06 -18.44 -7.65
N ARG A 3 6.86 -18.14 -6.62
CA ARG A 3 6.47 -17.31 -5.45
C ARG A 3 5.82 -15.98 -5.86
N THR A 4 6.30 -15.39 -6.95
CA THR A 4 5.75 -14.16 -7.54
C THR A 4 4.33 -14.31 -8.10
N VAL A 5 4.03 -15.46 -8.71
CA VAL A 5 2.70 -15.75 -9.29
C VAL A 5 1.67 -15.94 -8.19
N ASP A 6 2.05 -16.60 -7.10
CA ASP A 6 1.17 -16.77 -5.94
C ASP A 6 0.82 -15.42 -5.32
N PHE A 7 1.79 -14.53 -5.15
CA PHE A 7 1.54 -13.16 -4.68
C PHE A 7 0.62 -12.39 -5.60
N LEU A 8 0.93 -12.33 -6.90
CA LEU A 8 0.13 -11.60 -7.88
C LEU A 8 -1.32 -12.09 -7.95
N LYS A 9 -1.52 -13.41 -7.83
CA LYS A 9 -2.85 -14.03 -7.81
C LYS A 9 -3.76 -13.49 -6.72
N TYR A 10 -3.23 -13.17 -5.54
CA TYR A 10 -4.02 -12.58 -4.45
C TYR A 10 -3.97 -11.05 -4.45
N PHE A 11 -2.84 -10.47 -4.85
CA PHE A 11 -2.61 -9.02 -4.82
C PHE A 11 -3.50 -8.26 -5.80
N ILE A 12 -3.65 -8.78 -7.03
CA ILE A 12 -4.48 -8.14 -8.07
C ILE A 12 -5.96 -8.06 -7.65
N PRO A 13 -6.66 -9.16 -7.30
CA PRO A 13 -8.06 -9.08 -6.91
C PRO A 13 -8.24 -8.27 -5.61
N PHE A 14 -7.32 -8.38 -4.66
CA PHE A 14 -7.34 -7.56 -3.43
C PHE A 14 -7.29 -6.06 -3.75
N SER A 15 -6.38 -5.64 -4.62
CA SER A 15 -6.23 -4.24 -5.03
C SER A 15 -7.46 -3.74 -5.80
N ILE A 16 -8.01 -4.55 -6.70
CA ILE A 16 -9.21 -4.20 -7.50
C ILE A 16 -10.43 -4.02 -6.59
N VAL A 17 -10.66 -4.95 -5.67
CA VAL A 17 -11.82 -4.89 -4.75
C VAL A 17 -11.73 -3.66 -3.86
N LEU A 18 -10.57 -3.36 -3.30
CA LEU A 18 -10.37 -2.17 -2.47
C LEU A 18 -10.55 -0.88 -3.28
N PHE A 19 -9.95 -0.81 -4.49
CA PHE A 19 -10.10 0.35 -5.37
C PHE A 19 -11.56 0.60 -5.71
N ALA A 20 -12.30 -0.44 -6.13
CA ALA A 20 -13.71 -0.33 -6.47
C ALA A 20 -14.53 0.12 -5.26
N ALA A 21 -14.33 -0.49 -4.09
CA ALA A 21 -15.04 -0.13 -2.87
C ALA A 21 -14.80 1.35 -2.50
N GLN A 22 -13.55 1.80 -2.50
CA GLN A 22 -13.22 3.19 -2.18
C GLN A 22 -13.72 4.16 -3.25
N TYR A 23 -13.65 3.80 -4.53
CA TYR A 23 -14.17 4.62 -5.62
C TYR A 23 -15.68 4.87 -5.47
N PHE A 24 -16.47 3.82 -5.20
CA PHE A 24 -17.91 3.97 -4.97
C PHE A 24 -18.23 4.78 -3.70
N ILE A 25 -17.45 4.61 -2.63
CA ILE A 25 -17.61 5.40 -1.40
C ILE A 25 -17.32 6.87 -1.67
N MET A 26 -16.21 7.19 -2.34
CA MET A 26 -15.84 8.57 -2.67
C MET A 26 -16.87 9.21 -3.63
N GLN A 27 -17.39 8.46 -4.59
CA GLN A 27 -18.41 8.96 -5.49
C GLN A 27 -19.74 9.25 -4.76
N SER A 28 -20.15 8.39 -3.83
CA SER A 28 -21.35 8.59 -3.02
C SER A 28 -21.23 9.76 -2.03
N LEU A 29 -20.00 10.11 -1.66
CA LEU A 29 -19.69 11.21 -0.74
C LEU A 29 -19.29 12.51 -1.46
N SER A 30 -19.19 12.49 -2.79
CA SER A 30 -18.72 13.61 -3.61
C SER A 30 -19.60 14.84 -3.50
N ASP A 31 -20.90 14.67 -3.19
CA ASP A 31 -21.83 15.78 -3.00
C ASP A 31 -21.58 16.56 -1.70
N LYS A 32 -20.87 15.93 -0.73
CA LYS A 32 -20.59 16.50 0.60
C LYS A 32 -19.12 16.87 0.82
N TYR A 33 -18.20 16.17 0.16
CA TYR A 33 -16.76 16.32 0.38
C TYR A 33 -16.01 16.44 -0.94
N ASN A 34 -15.17 17.47 -1.04
CA ASN A 34 -14.19 17.61 -2.12
C ASN A 34 -12.89 16.94 -1.69
N PHE A 35 -12.66 15.72 -2.18
CA PHE A 35 -11.43 14.99 -1.92
C PHE A 35 -10.24 15.63 -2.63
N PHE A 36 -9.14 15.82 -1.91
CA PHE A 36 -7.91 16.40 -2.47
C PHE A 36 -7.21 15.43 -3.42
N TYR A 37 -7.13 14.15 -3.05
CA TYR A 37 -6.58 13.10 -3.89
C TYR A 37 -7.69 12.26 -4.53
N ALA A 38 -7.58 12.03 -5.84
CA ALA A 38 -8.40 11.02 -6.51
C ALA A 38 -8.03 9.62 -6.01
N ALA A 39 -9.02 8.72 -5.91
CA ALA A 39 -8.81 7.32 -5.53
C ALA A 39 -7.66 6.67 -6.33
N TRP A 40 -7.63 6.91 -7.65
CA TRP A 40 -6.57 6.42 -8.54
C TRP A 40 -5.16 6.74 -8.02
N SER A 41 -4.90 7.96 -7.57
CA SER A 41 -3.57 8.36 -7.11
C SER A 41 -3.15 7.63 -5.83
N ILE A 42 -4.10 7.42 -4.92
CA ILE A 42 -3.88 6.73 -3.65
C ILE A 42 -3.56 5.24 -3.90
N TYR A 43 -4.33 4.59 -4.78
CA TYR A 43 -4.12 3.19 -5.12
C TYR A 43 -2.86 2.98 -5.95
N LEU A 44 -2.56 3.87 -6.90
CA LEU A 44 -1.31 3.81 -7.66
C LEU A 44 -0.11 3.85 -6.72
N PHE A 45 -0.08 4.79 -5.77
CA PHE A 45 0.98 4.87 -4.77
C PHE A 45 1.11 3.57 -3.96
N ASN A 46 0.01 3.07 -3.41
CA ASN A 46 0.03 1.88 -2.55
C ASN A 46 0.38 0.60 -3.32
N ILE A 47 -0.10 0.44 -4.54
CA ILE A 47 0.19 -0.70 -5.41
C ILE A 47 1.67 -0.70 -5.77
N LEU A 48 2.20 0.45 -6.23
CA LEU A 48 3.61 0.57 -6.59
C LEU A 48 4.52 0.34 -5.37
N ALA A 49 4.21 0.94 -4.23
CA ALA A 49 4.98 0.75 -3.01
C ALA A 49 5.02 -0.73 -2.61
N THR A 50 3.86 -1.39 -2.54
CA THR A 50 3.78 -2.82 -2.16
C THR A 50 4.52 -3.70 -3.17
N PHE A 51 4.40 -3.39 -4.46
CA PHE A 51 5.08 -4.14 -5.51
C PHE A 51 6.61 -4.02 -5.42
N ILE A 52 7.12 -2.81 -5.21
CA ILE A 52 8.56 -2.56 -5.03
C ILE A 52 9.09 -3.29 -3.80
N VAL A 53 8.40 -3.19 -2.65
CA VAL A 53 8.85 -3.88 -1.44
C VAL A 53 8.84 -5.40 -1.66
N TYR A 54 7.80 -5.95 -2.27
CA TYR A 54 7.73 -7.38 -2.52
C TYR A 54 8.82 -7.88 -3.47
N LEU A 55 9.17 -7.11 -4.51
CA LEU A 55 10.30 -7.43 -5.40
C LEU A 55 11.63 -7.44 -4.63
N LEU A 56 11.87 -6.45 -3.77
CA LEU A 56 13.06 -6.42 -2.92
C LEU A 56 13.12 -7.64 -2.00
N LEU A 57 11.99 -8.04 -1.41
CA LEU A 57 11.90 -9.21 -0.55
C LEU A 57 12.21 -10.50 -1.29
N ILE A 58 11.68 -10.70 -2.50
CA ILE A 58 12.02 -11.89 -3.30
C ILE A 58 13.51 -11.91 -3.64
N TYR A 59 14.06 -10.76 -4.06
CA TYR A 59 15.46 -10.65 -4.43
C TYR A 59 16.38 -10.99 -3.24
N ILE A 60 16.12 -10.42 -2.06
CA ILE A 60 16.91 -10.71 -0.87
C ILE A 60 16.66 -12.14 -0.39
N ASN A 61 15.41 -12.63 -0.38
CA ASN A 61 15.12 -13.99 0.08
C ASN A 61 15.84 -15.07 -0.77
N LYS A 62 16.01 -14.83 -2.07
CA LYS A 62 16.75 -15.73 -2.97
C LYS A 62 18.25 -15.76 -2.71
N ASN A 63 18.86 -14.64 -2.34
CA ASN A 63 20.31 -14.52 -2.17
C ASN A 63 20.76 -14.65 -0.71
N PHE A 64 19.94 -14.16 0.22
CA PHE A 64 20.22 -14.04 1.66
C PHE A 64 18.94 -14.19 2.50
N SER A 65 18.39 -15.40 2.57
CA SER A 65 17.12 -15.70 3.26
C SER A 65 17.08 -15.20 4.72
N THR A 66 18.21 -15.28 5.44
CA THR A 66 18.36 -14.82 6.82
C THR A 66 18.04 -13.32 7.03
N TYR A 67 18.26 -12.47 6.03
CA TYR A 67 18.02 -11.02 6.15
C TYR A 67 16.65 -10.58 5.65
N THR A 68 15.79 -11.49 5.17
CA THR A 68 14.47 -11.15 4.61
C THR A 68 13.60 -10.34 5.57
N GLY A 69 13.61 -10.67 6.87
CA GLY A 69 12.88 -9.91 7.90
C GLY A 69 13.42 -8.49 8.10
N PHE A 70 14.74 -8.32 8.13
CA PHE A 70 15.37 -6.99 8.22
C PHE A 70 15.10 -6.14 6.98
N THR A 71 15.10 -6.76 5.79
CA THR A 71 14.71 -6.08 4.55
C THR A 71 13.27 -5.61 4.60
N PHE A 72 12.34 -6.42 5.12
CA PHE A 72 10.95 -6.01 5.28
C PHE A 72 10.81 -4.81 6.22
N LEU A 73 11.50 -4.82 7.36
CA LEU A 73 11.47 -3.71 8.32
C LEU A 73 12.03 -2.42 7.69
N GLY A 74 13.17 -2.50 7.01
CA GLY A 74 13.77 -1.35 6.33
C GLY A 74 12.89 -0.83 5.20
N ALA A 75 12.38 -1.71 4.34
CA ALA A 75 11.51 -1.35 3.23
C ALA A 75 10.18 -0.74 3.71
N SER A 76 9.60 -1.28 4.79
CA SER A 76 8.41 -0.72 5.44
C SER A 76 8.68 0.68 5.99
N PHE A 77 9.84 0.91 6.60
CA PHE A 77 10.24 2.23 7.09
C PHE A 77 10.33 3.24 5.94
N PHE A 78 11.03 2.90 4.84
CA PHE A 78 11.09 3.78 3.67
C PHE A 78 9.72 4.03 3.04
N ARG A 79 8.84 3.01 3.03
CA ARG A 79 7.46 3.16 2.58
C ARG A 79 6.66 4.12 3.46
N MET A 80 6.84 4.08 4.78
CA MET A 80 6.23 5.05 5.70
C MET A 80 6.71 6.48 5.39
N MET A 81 8.02 6.67 5.17
CA MET A 81 8.57 7.97 4.78
C MET A 81 7.98 8.45 3.44
N ALA A 82 7.88 7.58 2.44
CA ALA A 82 7.28 7.90 1.16
C ALA A 82 5.80 8.32 1.29
N ALA A 83 5.05 7.66 2.18
CA ALA A 83 3.66 8.01 2.46
C ALA A 83 3.53 9.40 3.09
N VAL A 84 4.44 9.77 4.00
CA VAL A 84 4.52 11.13 4.55
C VAL A 84 4.80 12.13 3.44
N VAL A 85 5.79 11.87 2.58
CA VAL A 85 6.12 12.75 1.45
C VAL A 85 4.94 12.92 0.50
N PHE A 86 4.21 11.84 0.21
CA PHE A 86 3.00 11.86 -0.61
C PHE A 86 1.90 12.75 -0.02
N LEU A 87 1.80 12.84 1.31
CA LEU A 87 0.80 13.67 2.00
C LEU A 87 1.23 15.14 2.18
N ILE A 88 2.51 15.50 1.99
CA ILE A 88 2.98 16.89 2.15
C ILE A 88 2.16 17.91 1.33
N PRO A 89 1.86 17.69 0.03
CA PRO A 89 1.07 18.64 -0.76
C PRO A 89 -0.32 18.89 -0.14
N PHE A 90 -0.96 17.84 0.34
CA PHE A 90 -2.22 17.91 1.04
C PHE A 90 -2.12 18.67 2.37
N ILE A 91 -1.10 18.37 3.21
CA ILE A 91 -0.89 19.06 4.49
C ILE A 91 -0.73 20.58 4.30
N LYS A 92 -0.07 20.99 3.21
CA LYS A 92 0.13 22.41 2.87
C LYS A 92 -1.10 23.09 2.24
N SER A 93 -2.08 22.33 1.78
CA SER A 93 -3.25 22.87 1.05
C SER A 93 -4.26 23.59 1.95
N GLY A 94 -4.21 23.39 3.26
CA GLY A 94 -5.19 23.97 4.19
C GLY A 94 -6.61 23.40 4.00
N ALA A 95 -6.73 22.13 3.60
CA ALA A 95 -8.00 21.47 3.30
C ALA A 95 -9.04 21.62 4.42
N ALA A 96 -10.30 21.87 4.03
CA ALA A 96 -11.39 22.13 4.96
C ALA A 96 -11.77 20.93 5.84
N ASN A 97 -11.61 19.70 5.33
CA ASN A 97 -11.97 18.46 6.03
C ASN A 97 -10.79 17.47 6.07
N PRO A 98 -9.72 17.77 6.83
CA PRO A 98 -8.47 17.06 6.69
C PRO A 98 -8.58 15.58 7.11
N ILE A 99 -9.48 15.27 8.05
CA ILE A 99 -9.67 13.90 8.56
C ILE A 99 -10.17 12.95 7.44
N VAL A 100 -11.05 13.44 6.56
CA VAL A 100 -11.65 12.63 5.49
C VAL A 100 -10.59 12.24 4.46
N ASP A 101 -9.77 13.19 4.00
CA ASP A 101 -8.68 12.92 3.05
C ASP A 101 -7.57 12.05 3.65
N VAL A 102 -7.18 12.32 4.90
CA VAL A 102 -6.18 11.53 5.62
C VAL A 102 -6.66 10.09 5.78
N SER A 103 -7.91 9.87 6.21
CA SER A 103 -8.46 8.52 6.36
C SER A 103 -8.60 7.80 5.03
N ALA A 104 -9.01 8.50 3.96
CA ALA A 104 -9.09 7.95 2.61
C ALA A 104 -7.73 7.46 2.09
N PHE A 105 -6.61 8.02 2.57
CA PHE A 105 -5.26 7.55 2.27
C PHE A 105 -4.78 6.45 3.24
N PHE A 106 -4.95 6.64 4.55
CA PHE A 106 -4.36 5.74 5.56
C PHE A 106 -5.07 4.39 5.65
N ILE A 107 -6.38 4.33 5.45
CA ILE A 107 -7.13 3.06 5.46
C ILE A 107 -6.59 2.07 4.41
N PRO A 108 -6.55 2.42 3.11
CA PRO A 108 -5.97 1.51 2.11
C PRO A 108 -4.49 1.26 2.38
N TYR A 109 -3.73 2.27 2.81
CA TYR A 109 -2.31 2.10 3.16
C TYR A 109 -2.08 0.98 4.18
N PHE A 110 -2.82 0.96 5.28
CA PHE A 110 -2.70 -0.09 6.29
C PHE A 110 -3.15 -1.45 5.77
N LEU A 111 -4.20 -1.51 4.95
CA LEU A 111 -4.65 -2.76 4.34
C LEU A 111 -3.59 -3.37 3.42
N PHE A 112 -2.93 -2.55 2.61
CA PHE A 112 -1.80 -3.00 1.77
C PHE A 112 -0.59 -3.40 2.62
N LEU A 113 -0.28 -2.67 3.68
CA LEU A 113 0.82 -3.02 4.59
C LEU A 113 0.56 -4.35 5.32
N LEU A 114 -0.67 -4.59 5.78
CA LEU A 114 -1.07 -5.87 6.38
C LEU A 114 -0.96 -7.02 5.38
N PHE A 115 -1.44 -6.82 4.15
CA PHE A 115 -1.28 -7.78 3.07
C PHE A 115 0.21 -8.13 2.86
N GLU A 116 1.05 -7.11 2.73
CA GLU A 116 2.50 -7.25 2.59
C GLU A 116 3.10 -8.06 3.75
N THR A 117 2.75 -7.71 4.99
CA THR A 117 3.22 -8.38 6.21
C THR A 117 2.89 -9.88 6.20
N VAL A 118 1.65 -10.24 5.85
CA VAL A 118 1.22 -11.64 5.78
C VAL A 118 2.02 -12.42 4.73
N PHE A 119 2.27 -11.82 3.56
CA PHE A 119 3.07 -12.45 2.51
C PHE A 119 4.55 -12.54 2.87
N THR A 120 5.11 -11.55 3.55
CA THR A 120 6.49 -11.59 4.08
C THR A 120 6.64 -12.71 5.10
N ILE A 121 5.73 -12.84 6.07
CA ILE A 121 5.78 -13.93 7.07
C ILE A 121 5.68 -15.29 6.37
N ARG A 122 4.79 -15.43 5.39
CA ARG A 122 4.70 -16.66 4.58
C ARG A 122 5.97 -16.93 3.78
N LEU A 123 6.66 -15.90 3.29
CA LEU A 123 7.91 -16.02 2.56
C LEU A 123 9.06 -16.47 3.47
N ILE A 124 9.13 -15.93 4.69
CA ILE A 124 10.12 -16.29 5.72
C ILE A 124 9.87 -17.72 6.22
N ASN A 125 8.64 -18.08 6.57
CA ASN A 125 8.30 -19.39 7.14
C ASN A 125 8.35 -20.54 6.12
N LYS A 126 8.35 -20.24 4.82
CA LYS A 126 8.55 -21.22 3.73
C LYS A 126 9.96 -21.13 3.12
N GLY A 127 10.83 -20.32 3.73
CA GLY A 127 12.24 -20.17 3.39
C GLY A 127 13.06 -21.35 3.85
#